data_AF-A0A7C8HZU1-F1
#
_entry.id   AF-A0A7C8HZU1-F1
#
_cell.length_a   1.000
_cell.length_b   1.000
_cell.length_c   1.000
_cell.angle_alpha   90.00
_cell.angle_beta   90.00
_cell.angle_gamma   90.00
#
_symmetry.space_group_name_H-M   'P 1'
#
loop_
_entity.id
_entity.type
_entity.pdbx_description
1 polymer ?
#
loop_
_entity_poly.entity_id
_entity_poly.type
_entity_poly.pdbx_seq_one_letter_code
_entity_poly.pdbx_strand_id
1 'polypeptide(L)'
;PPPWFIPTQAELDKLEALLRPKFRIPLSEYKDVKWWFSATAVAIDFLQKLTVRQRSQLRRIVIKETHKAVSAPQCHSRGLIPYCVDNPRLRIEVQIGLWTNIMPTGWSFIELDFDDHLGGGECLEAFVLWVDEILLLSSHGMPQQALSIVLEMKAAKSMKMWRLIKRAAGLQEAMIECYRRHGRTEFPSRFEDTDPQYPYPCNLPVWFSEAIRDIVQGTSILRLDGNAGELWDTEELIKEGRDWSEAEWALVWTMNVLGVQIWSREAWEQYMLPRYRFDHSVPAG
;
A
#
# COMPACT_ATOMS: atom_id res chain seq x y z
N PRO A 1 19.17 -12.67 -0.71
CA PRO A 1 18.62 -12.52 0.66
C PRO A 1 17.09 -12.49 0.59
N PRO A 2 16.35 -12.93 1.63
CA PRO A 2 14.92 -12.64 1.75
C PRO A 2 14.65 -11.13 1.62
N PRO A 3 13.49 -10.71 1.08
CA PRO A 3 13.24 -9.32 0.74
C PRO A 3 13.22 -8.38 1.95
N TRP A 4 12.94 -8.91 3.14
CA TRP A 4 12.87 -8.17 4.40
C TRP A 4 14.19 -8.10 5.18
N PHE A 5 15.31 -8.54 4.60
CA PHE A 5 16.63 -8.39 5.21
C PHE A 5 17.34 -7.16 4.67
N ILE A 6 18.13 -6.52 5.54
CA ILE A 6 19.04 -5.45 5.15
C ILE A 6 20.25 -6.12 4.47
N PRO A 7 20.48 -5.90 3.17
CA PRO A 7 21.57 -6.55 2.45
C PRO A 7 22.91 -6.02 2.93
N THR A 8 23.91 -6.89 2.95
CA THR A 8 25.31 -6.52 3.14
C THR A 8 25.87 -5.84 1.89
N GLN A 9 26.99 -5.10 2.01
CA GLN A 9 27.64 -4.48 0.85
C GLN A 9 27.98 -5.53 -0.23
N ALA A 10 28.52 -6.69 0.16
CA ALA A 10 28.85 -7.76 -0.79
C ALA A 10 27.61 -8.34 -1.51
N GLU A 11 26.43 -8.28 -0.90
CA GLU A 11 25.18 -8.66 -1.56
C GLU A 11 24.69 -7.56 -2.51
N LEU A 12 24.83 -6.28 -2.12
CA LEU A 12 24.54 -5.15 -3.00
C LEU A 12 25.42 -5.16 -4.25
N ASP A 13 26.73 -5.38 -4.10
CA ASP A 13 27.68 -5.44 -5.22
C ASP A 13 27.28 -6.56 -6.22
N LYS A 14 26.78 -7.69 -5.72
CA LYS A 14 26.27 -8.79 -6.54
C LYS A 14 24.97 -8.41 -7.26
N LEU A 15 24.04 -7.76 -6.57
CA LEU A 15 22.78 -7.30 -7.15
C LEU A 15 23.03 -6.28 -8.26
N GLU A 16 23.95 -5.34 -8.04
CA GLU A 16 24.35 -4.32 -9.01
C GLU A 16 24.94 -4.96 -10.28
N ALA A 17 25.78 -5.99 -10.13
CA ALA A 17 26.34 -6.73 -11.26
C ALA A 17 25.26 -7.37 -12.16
N LEU A 18 24.11 -7.76 -11.60
CA LEU A 18 22.99 -8.38 -12.31
C LEU A 18 22.08 -7.36 -13.04
N LEU A 19 22.20 -6.07 -12.75
CA LEU A 19 21.42 -5.04 -13.44
C LEU A 19 21.84 -4.95 -14.91
N ARG A 20 20.85 -4.96 -15.83
CA ARG A 20 21.10 -4.76 -17.27
C ARG A 20 21.74 -3.39 -17.47
N PRO A 21 22.62 -3.18 -18.47
CA PRO A 21 23.27 -1.89 -18.71
C PRO A 21 22.31 -0.69 -18.78
N LYS A 22 21.11 -0.88 -19.35
CA LYS A 22 20.05 0.16 -19.42
C LYS A 22 19.40 0.54 -18.07
N PHE A 23 19.61 -0.27 -17.03
CA PHE A 23 19.16 -0.02 -15.66
C PHE A 23 20.36 0.26 -14.72
N ARG A 24 21.59 0.30 -15.26
CA ARG A 24 22.76 0.82 -14.56
C ARG A 24 22.75 2.33 -14.73
N ILE A 25 21.73 2.98 -14.17
CA ILE A 25 21.85 4.40 -13.86
C ILE A 25 22.90 4.44 -12.76
N PRO A 26 24.05 5.10 -12.96
CA PRO A 26 25.07 5.20 -11.93
C PRO A 26 24.42 5.73 -10.65
N LEU A 27 24.66 5.10 -9.49
CA LEU A 27 24.22 5.63 -8.19
C LEU A 27 24.66 7.09 -7.98
N SER A 28 25.71 7.53 -8.69
CA SER A 28 26.18 8.90 -8.75
C SER A 28 25.22 9.90 -9.42
N GLU A 29 24.24 9.44 -10.21
CA GLU A 29 23.15 10.26 -10.74
C GLU A 29 22.02 10.44 -9.71
N TYR A 30 22.00 9.60 -8.65
CA TYR A 30 21.09 9.68 -7.51
C TYR A 30 21.69 10.36 -6.28
N LYS A 31 22.76 11.17 -6.45
CA LYS A 31 23.50 11.82 -5.35
C LYS A 31 22.62 12.63 -4.40
N ASP A 32 21.45 13.06 -4.86
CA ASP A 32 20.54 13.90 -4.11
C ASP A 32 19.34 13.16 -3.51
N VAL A 33 19.29 11.81 -3.58
CA VAL A 33 18.16 11.01 -3.08
C VAL A 33 18.49 10.29 -1.77
N LYS A 34 17.68 10.54 -0.74
CA LYS A 34 17.68 9.81 0.52
C LYS A 34 16.79 8.58 0.39
N TRP A 35 17.33 7.42 0.76
CA TRP A 35 16.58 6.18 0.81
C TRP A 35 16.59 5.56 2.20
N TRP A 36 15.58 4.76 2.49
CA TRP A 36 15.35 4.20 3.82
C TRP A 36 15.10 2.70 3.75
N PHE A 37 15.69 1.96 4.69
CA PHE A 37 15.19 0.62 4.99
C PHE A 37 13.88 0.73 5.78
N SER A 38 12.96 -0.20 5.56
CA SER A 38 11.74 -0.27 6.35
C SER A 38 12.07 -0.45 7.83
N ALA A 39 11.32 0.19 8.71
CA ALA A 39 11.42 -0.03 10.14
C ALA A 39 11.17 -1.51 10.51
N THR A 40 10.37 -2.21 9.71
CA THR A 40 10.12 -3.65 9.85
C THR A 40 11.38 -4.49 9.63
N ALA A 41 12.14 -4.23 8.57
CA ALA A 41 13.44 -4.89 8.32
C ALA A 41 14.45 -4.60 9.43
N VAL A 42 14.50 -3.36 9.94
CA VAL A 42 15.34 -3.00 11.09
C VAL A 42 14.93 -3.77 12.34
N ALA A 43 13.63 -3.92 12.60
CA ALA A 43 13.13 -4.70 13.72
C ALA A 43 13.49 -6.18 13.59
N ILE A 44 13.44 -6.74 12.39
CA ILE A 44 13.87 -8.12 12.12
C ILE A 44 15.35 -8.29 12.41
N ASP A 45 16.22 -7.42 11.90
CA ASP A 45 17.66 -7.44 12.19
C ASP A 45 17.95 -7.36 13.70
N PHE A 46 17.22 -6.49 14.42
CA PHE A 46 17.30 -6.44 15.88
C PHE A 46 16.92 -7.78 16.55
N LEU A 47 15.79 -8.37 16.14
CA LEU A 47 15.32 -9.66 16.69
C LEU A 47 16.29 -10.81 16.41
N GLN A 48 16.98 -10.80 15.27
CA GLN A 48 18.02 -11.77 14.93
C GLN A 48 19.20 -11.73 15.91
N LYS A 49 19.58 -10.53 16.36
CA LYS A 49 20.71 -10.32 17.28
C LYS A 49 20.41 -10.71 18.72
N LEU A 50 19.14 -10.89 19.07
CA LEU A 50 18.73 -11.33 20.41
C LEU A 50 18.91 -12.85 20.59
N THR A 51 19.25 -13.26 21.80
CA THR A 51 19.19 -14.68 22.20
C THR A 51 17.74 -15.17 22.25
N VAL A 52 17.53 -16.49 22.14
CA VAL A 52 16.20 -17.13 22.31
C VAL A 52 15.57 -16.73 23.66
N ARG A 53 16.37 -16.70 24.73
CA ARG A 53 15.90 -16.28 26.06
C ARG A 53 15.40 -14.84 26.04
N GLN A 54 16.13 -13.90 25.45
CA GLN A 54 15.68 -12.50 25.33
C GLN A 54 14.42 -12.39 24.49
N ARG A 55 14.36 -13.04 23.32
CA ARG A 55 13.16 -13.04 22.46
C ARG A 55 11.93 -13.57 23.19
N SER A 56 12.07 -14.62 24.00
CA SER A 56 10.98 -15.21 24.79
C SER A 56 10.40 -14.28 25.87
N GLN A 57 11.13 -13.22 26.25
CA GLN A 57 10.67 -12.24 27.23
C GLN A 57 9.97 -11.03 26.61
N LEU A 58 10.11 -10.83 25.29
CA LEU A 58 9.39 -9.78 24.59
C LEU A 58 7.88 -10.04 24.62
N ARG A 59 7.11 -8.96 24.75
CA ARG A 59 5.64 -9.00 24.80
C ARG A 59 5.01 -8.08 23.80
N ARG A 60 5.59 -6.89 23.60
CA ARG A 60 5.06 -5.89 22.67
C ARG A 60 6.19 -5.24 21.88
N ILE A 61 6.00 -5.11 20.58
CA ILE A 61 6.85 -4.31 19.69
C ILE A 61 5.92 -3.39 18.90
N VAL A 62 6.28 -2.11 18.81
CA VAL A 62 5.61 -1.14 17.95
C VAL A 62 6.61 -0.68 16.90
N ILE A 63 6.34 -1.01 15.64
CA ILE A 63 7.14 -0.65 14.48
C ILE A 63 6.46 0.55 13.83
N LYS A 64 7.22 1.62 13.57
CA LYS A 64 6.69 2.84 12.95
C LYS A 64 7.39 3.08 11.62
N GLU A 65 6.69 2.84 10.52
CA GLU A 65 7.15 3.21 9.19
C GLU A 65 6.92 4.72 9.01
N THR A 66 7.97 5.53 9.22
CA THR A 66 7.87 7.00 9.11
C THR A 66 8.20 7.53 7.72
N HIS A 67 8.92 6.73 6.94
CA HIS A 67 9.36 7.03 5.57
C HIS A 67 9.05 5.84 4.68
N LYS A 68 8.84 6.09 3.38
CA LYS A 68 8.75 5.03 2.39
C LYS A 68 10.09 4.31 2.34
N ALA A 69 10.03 2.98 2.40
CA ALA A 69 11.21 2.15 2.33
C ALA A 69 11.52 1.73 0.88
N VAL A 70 12.78 1.45 0.59
CA VAL A 70 13.22 0.82 -0.67
C VAL A 70 12.68 -0.59 -0.83
N SER A 71 12.68 -1.07 -2.08
CA SER A 71 12.17 -2.39 -2.45
C SER A 71 10.65 -2.52 -2.28
N ALA A 72 10.18 -3.68 -1.83
CA ALA A 72 8.78 -4.07 -1.67
C ALA A 72 8.38 -4.19 -0.18
N PRO A 73 8.28 -3.06 0.57
CA PRO A 73 8.04 -3.09 2.02
C PRO A 73 6.73 -3.75 2.43
N GLN A 74 5.75 -3.85 1.52
CA GLN A 74 4.49 -4.54 1.76
C GLN A 74 4.67 -5.99 2.22
N CYS A 75 5.71 -6.69 1.77
CA CYS A 75 5.96 -8.08 2.13
C CYS A 75 6.78 -8.24 3.42
N HIS A 76 7.30 -7.16 4.02
CA HIS A 76 8.31 -7.28 5.07
C HIS A 76 7.78 -7.87 6.37
N SER A 77 6.48 -7.72 6.63
CA SER A 77 5.80 -8.34 7.78
C SER A 77 5.91 -9.87 7.78
N ARG A 78 6.15 -10.51 6.62
CA ARG A 78 6.42 -11.97 6.55
C ARG A 78 7.66 -12.36 7.35
N GLY A 79 8.68 -11.49 7.41
CA GLY A 79 9.90 -11.73 8.17
C GLY A 79 9.70 -11.75 9.69
N LEU A 80 8.54 -11.31 10.18
CA LEU A 80 8.20 -11.35 11.60
C LEU A 80 7.61 -12.70 12.04
N ILE A 81 7.15 -13.53 11.09
CA ILE A 81 6.43 -14.79 11.37
C ILE A 81 7.21 -15.70 12.32
N PRO A 82 8.51 -16.01 12.10
CA PRO A 82 9.25 -16.93 12.98
C PRO A 82 9.26 -16.48 14.44
N TYR A 83 9.36 -15.16 14.69
CA TYR A 83 9.42 -14.61 16.04
C TYR A 83 8.07 -14.67 16.76
N CYS A 84 6.97 -14.52 16.02
CA CYS A 84 5.62 -14.67 16.54
C CYS A 84 5.30 -16.14 16.84
N VAL A 85 5.81 -17.07 16.03
CA VAL A 85 5.67 -18.52 16.26
C VAL A 85 6.48 -18.95 17.49
N ASP A 86 7.74 -18.54 17.59
CA ASP A 86 8.64 -18.88 18.71
C ASP A 86 8.17 -18.28 20.05
N ASN A 87 7.48 -17.14 20.02
CA ASN A 87 6.94 -16.49 21.20
C ASN A 87 5.46 -16.15 21.02
N PRO A 88 4.54 -17.08 21.37
CA PRO A 88 3.10 -16.88 21.23
C PRO A 88 2.52 -15.73 22.06
N ARG A 89 3.30 -15.17 23.00
CA ARG A 89 2.92 -14.00 23.82
C ARG A 89 3.39 -12.68 23.23
N LEU A 90 4.15 -12.70 22.13
CA LEU A 90 4.57 -11.51 21.43
C LEU A 90 3.39 -10.92 20.65
N ARG A 91 3.23 -9.60 20.74
CA ARG A 91 2.28 -8.81 19.97
C ARG A 91 3.05 -7.72 19.25
N ILE A 92 2.89 -7.63 17.94
CA ILE A 92 3.56 -6.65 17.10
C ILE A 92 2.51 -5.75 16.46
N GLU A 93 2.73 -4.45 16.58
CA GLU A 93 1.92 -3.42 15.95
C GLU A 93 2.80 -2.73 14.90
N VAL A 94 2.35 -2.68 13.64
CA VAL A 94 3.04 -1.97 12.56
C VAL A 94 2.20 -0.76 12.17
N GLN A 95 2.73 0.43 12.40
CA GLN A 95 2.11 1.71 12.06
C GLN A 95 2.66 2.18 10.71
N ILE A 96 1.75 2.41 9.76
CA ILE A 96 2.07 2.75 8.37
C ILE A 96 1.25 3.98 7.99
N GLY A 97 1.91 5.04 7.54
CA GLY A 97 1.20 6.17 6.97
C GLY A 97 0.61 5.83 5.61
N LEU A 98 -0.73 5.91 5.51
CA LEU A 98 -1.46 5.74 4.26
C LEU A 98 -0.95 6.72 3.18
N TRP A 99 -0.66 7.95 3.59
CA TRP A 99 -0.05 8.97 2.75
C TRP A 99 1.46 8.79 2.55
N THR A 100 2.22 8.54 3.62
CA THR A 100 3.68 8.71 3.63
C THR A 100 4.48 7.48 3.21
N ASN A 101 3.87 6.30 3.25
CA ASN A 101 4.56 5.02 3.09
C ASN A 101 3.96 4.15 1.98
N ILE A 102 2.63 4.12 1.88
CA ILE A 102 1.93 3.38 0.82
C ILE A 102 2.16 4.07 -0.52
N MET A 103 1.98 5.39 -0.55
CA MET A 103 2.20 6.20 -1.75
C MET A 103 3.61 6.82 -1.81
N PRO A 104 4.18 6.95 -3.02
CA PRO A 104 3.72 6.38 -4.30
C PRO A 104 4.00 4.87 -4.37
N THR A 105 3.54 4.14 -5.38
CA THR A 105 3.69 2.67 -5.50
C THR A 105 5.15 2.18 -5.50
N GLY A 106 6.10 3.02 -5.92
CA GLY A 106 7.51 2.66 -6.10
C GLY A 106 8.46 3.85 -6.02
N TRP A 107 9.77 3.59 -6.11
CA TRP A 107 10.79 4.65 -6.06
C TRP A 107 10.99 5.37 -7.39
N SER A 108 10.69 4.72 -8.51
CA SER A 108 10.63 5.39 -9.83
C SER A 108 9.70 6.60 -9.79
N PHE A 109 8.58 6.45 -9.10
CA PHE A 109 7.60 7.50 -8.83
C PHE A 109 8.08 8.58 -7.83
N ILE A 110 9.25 8.43 -7.22
CA ILE A 110 9.90 9.51 -6.48
C ILE A 110 10.81 10.35 -7.39
N GLU A 111 11.29 9.74 -8.46
CA GLU A 111 12.30 10.29 -9.37
C GLU A 111 11.70 10.86 -10.65
N LEU A 112 10.55 10.36 -11.10
CA LEU A 112 9.90 10.77 -12.33
C LEU A 112 9.26 12.15 -12.21
N ASP A 113 9.50 12.96 -13.23
CA ASP A 113 8.72 14.16 -13.55
C ASP A 113 7.37 13.66 -14.07
N PHE A 114 6.38 13.55 -13.18
CA PHE A 114 5.02 13.18 -13.59
C PHE A 114 4.43 14.29 -14.44
N ASP A 115 3.63 13.91 -15.44
CA ASP A 115 2.56 14.78 -15.93
C ASP A 115 1.69 15.15 -14.72
N ASP A 116 1.68 16.44 -14.38
CA ASP A 116 1.05 17.25 -13.32
C ASP A 116 0.38 16.62 -12.05
N HIS A 117 -0.06 15.36 -12.03
CA HIS A 117 -0.96 14.78 -11.05
C HIS A 117 -0.77 13.27 -10.81
N LEU A 118 -0.79 12.85 -9.54
CA LEU A 118 -1.02 11.44 -9.18
C LEU A 118 -2.50 11.20 -8.90
N GLY A 119 -3.09 10.24 -9.60
CA GLY A 119 -4.51 9.98 -9.67
C GLY A 119 -4.99 8.93 -8.66
N GLY A 120 -6.26 8.57 -8.80
CA GLY A 120 -6.86 7.51 -8.00
C GLY A 120 -6.42 6.11 -8.44
N GLY A 121 -6.00 5.94 -9.70
CA GLY A 121 -5.50 4.66 -10.22
C GLY A 121 -4.27 4.19 -9.45
N GLU A 122 -3.24 5.03 -9.33
CA GLU A 122 -2.00 4.70 -8.61
C GLU A 122 -2.26 4.54 -7.10
N CYS A 123 -3.19 5.33 -6.56
CA CYS A 123 -3.65 5.18 -5.19
C CYS A 123 -4.24 3.78 -4.94
N LEU A 124 -5.10 3.30 -5.82
CA LEU A 124 -5.72 1.99 -5.69
C LEU A 124 -4.69 0.88 -5.86
N GLU A 125 -3.80 1.00 -6.85
CA GLU A 125 -2.73 0.03 -7.06
C GLU A 125 -1.83 -0.10 -5.82
N ALA A 126 -1.36 1.03 -5.28
CA ALA A 126 -0.52 1.03 -4.09
C ALA A 126 -1.23 0.39 -2.90
N PHE A 127 -2.50 0.76 -2.68
CA PHE A 127 -3.28 0.21 -1.58
C PHE A 127 -3.52 -1.30 -1.73
N VAL A 128 -3.90 -1.75 -2.93
CA VAL A 128 -4.13 -3.18 -3.24
C VAL A 128 -2.89 -4.00 -2.95
N LEU A 129 -1.70 -3.57 -3.40
CA LEU A 129 -0.44 -4.28 -3.16
C LEU A 129 -0.14 -4.49 -1.67
N TRP A 130 -0.47 -3.50 -0.84
CA TRP A 130 -0.32 -3.64 0.61
C TRP A 130 -1.33 -4.61 1.20
N VAL A 131 -2.62 -4.46 0.86
CA VAL A 131 -3.67 -5.29 1.46
C VAL A 131 -3.54 -6.75 1.03
N ASP A 132 -3.20 -7.04 -0.22
CA ASP A 132 -2.93 -8.41 -0.70
C ASP A 132 -1.90 -9.13 0.19
N GLU A 133 -0.74 -8.49 0.39
CA GLU A 133 0.32 -9.05 1.22
C GLU A 133 -0.12 -9.31 2.66
N ILE A 134 -0.92 -8.41 3.20
CA ILE A 134 -1.39 -8.47 4.58
C ILE A 134 -2.41 -9.59 4.77
N LEU A 135 -3.36 -9.73 3.85
CA LEU A 135 -4.36 -10.80 3.87
C LEU A 135 -3.69 -12.19 3.74
N LEU A 136 -2.57 -12.28 3.03
CA LEU A 136 -1.80 -13.52 2.89
C LEU A 136 -0.93 -13.88 4.11
N LEU A 137 -0.80 -13.01 5.12
CA LEU A 137 0.09 -13.31 6.26
C LEU A 137 -0.34 -14.55 7.03
N SER A 138 -1.65 -14.75 7.23
CA SER A 138 -2.16 -15.94 7.93
C SER A 138 -1.87 -17.22 7.16
N SER A 139 -2.02 -17.24 5.83
CA SER A 139 -1.65 -18.40 5.01
C SER A 139 -0.15 -18.68 5.01
N HIS A 140 0.69 -17.66 5.25
CA HIS A 140 2.13 -17.83 5.45
C HIS A 140 2.51 -18.27 6.87
N GLY A 141 1.54 -18.49 7.76
CA GLY A 141 1.77 -19.00 9.12
C GLY A 141 1.90 -17.92 10.19
N MET A 142 1.53 -16.67 9.92
CA MET A 142 1.43 -15.64 10.96
C MET A 142 0.38 -16.06 12.00
N PRO A 143 0.73 -16.23 13.29
CA PRO A 143 -0.25 -16.58 14.30
C PRO A 143 -1.34 -15.52 14.44
N GLN A 144 -2.58 -15.95 14.65
CA GLN A 144 -3.70 -15.04 14.84
C GLN A 144 -3.43 -14.09 16.01
N GLN A 145 -3.80 -12.82 15.85
CA GLN A 145 -3.60 -11.75 16.85
C GLN A 145 -2.14 -11.43 17.19
N ALA A 146 -1.14 -12.09 16.61
CA ALA A 146 0.26 -11.77 16.87
C ALA A 146 0.69 -10.46 16.20
N LEU A 147 0.06 -10.11 15.07
CA LEU A 147 0.30 -8.88 14.33
C LEU A 147 -1.00 -8.05 14.23
N SER A 148 -0.86 -6.74 14.34
CA SER A 148 -1.87 -5.76 13.91
C SER A 148 -1.20 -4.68 13.07
N ILE A 149 -1.87 -4.24 12.01
CA ILE A 149 -1.37 -3.16 11.15
C ILE A 149 -2.29 -1.96 11.30
N VAL A 150 -1.72 -0.79 11.55
CA VAL A 150 -2.44 0.45 11.78
C VAL A 150 -2.10 1.43 10.66
N LEU A 151 -3.10 1.83 9.89
CA LEU A 151 -2.98 2.85 8.85
C LEU A 151 -3.23 4.23 9.44
N GLU A 152 -2.25 5.13 9.30
CA GLU A 152 -2.36 6.49 9.84
C GLU A 152 -3.22 7.40 8.94
N MET A 153 -4.34 7.86 9.49
CA MET A 153 -5.37 8.69 8.88
C MET A 153 -5.36 10.15 9.36
N LYS A 154 -4.44 10.53 10.25
CA LYS A 154 -4.40 11.88 10.85
C LYS A 154 -4.24 13.02 9.83
N ALA A 155 -3.57 12.76 8.72
CA ALA A 155 -3.39 13.77 7.68
C ALA A 155 -4.66 13.91 6.82
N ALA A 156 -5.03 15.15 6.48
CA ALA A 156 -6.13 15.42 5.54
C ALA A 156 -5.99 14.67 4.22
N LYS A 157 -4.74 14.46 3.78
CA LYS A 157 -4.42 13.71 2.57
C LYS A 157 -4.72 12.20 2.72
N SER A 158 -4.41 11.60 3.87
CA SER A 158 -4.82 10.23 4.18
C SER A 158 -6.34 10.07 4.19
N MET A 159 -7.08 11.06 4.71
CA MET A 159 -8.55 11.03 4.68
C MET A 159 -9.11 11.11 3.26
N LYS A 160 -8.53 11.94 2.38
CA LYS A 160 -8.92 12.01 0.97
C LYS A 160 -8.67 10.66 0.26
N MET A 161 -7.51 10.06 0.50
CA MET A 161 -7.16 8.74 -0.02
C MET A 161 -8.15 7.66 0.46
N TRP A 162 -8.47 7.65 1.75
CA TRP A 162 -9.43 6.72 2.33
C TRP A 162 -10.84 6.86 1.73
N ARG A 163 -11.31 8.09 1.52
CA ARG A 163 -12.61 8.32 0.86
C ARG A 163 -12.65 7.77 -0.55
N LEU A 164 -11.56 7.91 -1.31
CA LEU A 164 -11.45 7.33 -2.65
C LEU A 164 -11.52 5.81 -2.61
N ILE A 165 -10.77 5.17 -1.70
CA ILE A 165 -10.78 3.71 -1.51
C ILE A 165 -12.19 3.21 -1.17
N LYS A 166 -12.91 3.88 -0.26
CA LYS A 166 -14.31 3.52 0.05
C LYS A 166 -15.25 3.71 -1.13
N ARG A 167 -15.10 4.79 -1.91
CA ARG A 167 -15.90 5.01 -3.12
C ARG A 167 -15.64 3.90 -4.15
N ALA A 168 -14.39 3.51 -4.30
CA ALA A 168 -13.99 2.44 -5.21
C ALA A 168 -14.63 1.10 -4.82
N ALA A 169 -14.60 0.76 -3.53
CA ALA A 169 -15.25 -0.43 -3.00
C ALA A 169 -16.77 -0.40 -3.22
N GLY A 170 -17.43 0.72 -2.94
CA GLY A 170 -18.86 0.87 -3.20
C GLY A 170 -19.24 0.68 -4.67
N LEU A 171 -18.47 1.24 -5.60
CA LEU A 171 -18.71 1.05 -7.04
C LEU A 171 -18.44 -0.39 -7.50
N GLN A 172 -17.43 -1.06 -6.94
CA GLN A 172 -17.17 -2.48 -7.24
C GLN A 172 -18.36 -3.33 -6.82
N GLU A 173 -18.82 -3.19 -5.56
CA GLU A 173 -19.96 -3.95 -5.03
C GLU A 173 -21.24 -3.68 -5.83
N ALA A 174 -21.54 -2.41 -6.12
CA ALA A 174 -22.72 -2.03 -6.89
C ALA A 174 -22.69 -2.59 -8.32
N MET A 175 -21.56 -2.52 -9.01
CA MET A 175 -21.42 -3.06 -10.37
C MET A 175 -21.62 -4.59 -10.38
N ILE A 176 -20.96 -5.31 -9.45
CA ILE A 176 -21.08 -6.77 -9.32
C ILE A 176 -22.55 -7.16 -9.08
N GLU A 177 -23.22 -6.46 -8.17
CA GLU A 177 -24.60 -6.75 -7.83
C GLU A 177 -25.59 -6.38 -8.96
N CYS A 178 -25.36 -5.28 -9.67
CA CYS A 178 -26.13 -4.94 -10.87
C CYS A 178 -26.02 -6.04 -11.94
N TYR A 179 -24.80 -6.52 -12.22
CA TYR A 179 -24.59 -7.61 -13.19
C TYR A 179 -25.33 -8.88 -12.77
N ARG A 180 -25.20 -9.24 -11.49
CA ARG A 180 -25.90 -10.40 -10.92
C ARG A 180 -27.42 -10.28 -11.05
N ARG A 181 -28.01 -9.12 -10.74
CA ARG A 181 -29.46 -8.87 -10.84
C ARG A 181 -29.98 -8.94 -12.28
N HIS A 182 -29.15 -8.59 -13.26
CA HIS A 182 -29.49 -8.67 -14.69
C HIS A 182 -29.17 -10.04 -15.32
N GLY A 183 -28.71 -11.02 -14.54
CA GLY A 183 -28.36 -12.35 -15.04
C GLY A 183 -27.13 -12.35 -15.96
N ARG A 184 -26.26 -11.32 -15.88
CA ARG A 184 -25.01 -11.27 -16.63
C ARG A 184 -23.95 -12.08 -15.88
N THR A 185 -23.33 -13.03 -16.58
CA THR A 185 -22.27 -13.90 -16.02
C THR A 185 -20.87 -13.46 -16.39
N GLU A 186 -20.74 -12.63 -17.42
CA GLU A 186 -19.46 -12.13 -17.92
C GLU A 186 -19.28 -10.68 -17.51
N PHE A 187 -18.14 -10.39 -16.87
CA PHE A 187 -17.70 -9.04 -16.54
C PHE A 187 -16.77 -8.51 -17.64
N PRO A 188 -16.69 -7.18 -17.81
CA PRO A 188 -15.71 -6.56 -18.68
C PRO A 188 -14.29 -7.08 -18.39
N SER A 189 -13.63 -7.58 -19.44
CA SER A 189 -12.28 -8.11 -19.33
C SER A 189 -11.27 -7.01 -19.03
N ARG A 190 -10.36 -7.28 -18.12
CA ARG A 190 -9.11 -6.53 -18.00
C ARG A 190 -8.14 -7.07 -19.05
N PHE A 191 -7.62 -6.22 -19.93
CA PHE A 191 -6.51 -6.60 -20.82
C PHE A 191 -5.19 -6.41 -20.07
N GLU A 192 -4.20 -7.27 -20.31
CA GLU A 192 -2.93 -7.25 -19.56
C GLU A 192 -2.14 -5.94 -19.76
N ASP A 193 -2.31 -5.28 -20.91
CA ASP A 193 -1.62 -4.04 -21.30
C ASP A 193 -2.49 -2.77 -21.20
N THR A 194 -3.67 -2.82 -20.58
CA THR A 194 -4.48 -1.60 -20.42
C THR A 194 -4.00 -0.76 -19.25
N ASP A 195 -3.52 0.45 -19.57
CA ASP A 195 -3.56 1.61 -18.67
C ASP A 195 -4.96 2.23 -18.79
N PRO A 196 -5.75 2.32 -17.71
CA PRO A 196 -5.41 2.08 -16.29
C PRO A 196 -5.52 0.62 -15.85
N GLN A 197 -4.72 0.24 -14.84
CA GLN A 197 -4.65 -1.10 -14.21
C GLN A 197 -6.02 -1.70 -13.86
N TYR A 198 -6.96 -0.86 -13.46
CA TYR A 198 -8.34 -1.23 -13.13
C TYR A 198 -9.29 -0.39 -13.99
N PRO A 199 -9.58 -0.78 -15.23
CA PRO A 199 -10.41 0.04 -16.13
C PRO A 199 -11.90 0.05 -15.73
N TYR A 200 -12.34 -0.96 -15.00
CA TYR A 200 -13.70 -1.05 -14.43
C TYR A 200 -13.66 -1.35 -12.93
N PRO A 201 -14.72 -0.98 -12.17
CA PRO A 201 -14.83 -1.32 -10.75
C PRO A 201 -14.66 -2.83 -10.48
N CYS A 202 -15.23 -3.68 -11.35
CA CYS A 202 -15.15 -5.14 -11.22
C CYS A 202 -13.74 -5.72 -11.44
N ASN A 203 -12.79 -4.93 -11.96
CA ASN A 203 -11.41 -5.40 -12.15
C ASN A 203 -10.55 -5.25 -10.90
N LEU A 204 -11.04 -4.61 -9.84
CA LEU A 204 -10.43 -4.69 -8.52
C LEU A 204 -10.44 -6.15 -8.02
N PRO A 205 -9.52 -6.52 -7.12
CA PRO A 205 -9.51 -7.86 -6.53
C PRO A 205 -10.86 -8.22 -5.90
N VAL A 206 -11.26 -9.49 -6.02
CA VAL A 206 -12.57 -9.97 -5.55
C VAL A 206 -12.77 -9.71 -4.05
N TRP A 207 -11.70 -9.74 -3.25
CA TRP A 207 -11.72 -9.48 -1.82
C TRP A 207 -11.88 -7.99 -1.46
N PHE A 208 -11.75 -7.06 -2.41
CA PHE A 208 -11.53 -5.64 -2.12
C PHE A 208 -12.65 -5.01 -1.31
N SER A 209 -13.90 -5.09 -1.78
CA SER A 209 -15.04 -4.51 -1.06
C SER A 209 -15.24 -5.11 0.33
N GLU A 210 -15.07 -6.42 0.48
CA GLU A 210 -15.19 -7.11 1.77
C GLU A 210 -14.07 -6.69 2.74
N ALA A 211 -12.83 -6.61 2.28
CA ALA A 211 -11.72 -6.16 3.11
C ALA A 211 -11.90 -4.72 3.61
N ILE A 212 -12.42 -3.81 2.78
CA ILE A 212 -12.74 -2.45 3.23
C ILE A 212 -13.85 -2.46 4.28
N ARG A 213 -14.88 -3.31 4.11
CA ARG A 213 -15.95 -3.48 5.08
C ARG A 213 -15.41 -3.95 6.43
N ASP A 214 -14.53 -4.95 6.42
CA ASP A 214 -13.89 -5.46 7.63
C ASP A 214 -13.01 -4.41 8.33
N ILE A 215 -12.32 -3.56 7.56
CA ILE A 215 -11.54 -2.46 8.12
C ILE A 215 -12.46 -1.44 8.80
N VAL A 216 -13.58 -1.06 8.16
CA VAL A 216 -14.56 -0.12 8.73
C VAL A 216 -15.23 -0.68 9.98
N GLN A 217 -15.53 -1.98 9.99
CA GLN A 217 -16.17 -2.67 11.12
C GLN A 217 -15.19 -3.04 12.25
N GLY A 218 -13.88 -2.94 12.01
CA GLY A 218 -12.84 -3.25 12.98
C GLY A 218 -12.58 -4.76 13.17
N THR A 219 -13.02 -5.59 12.22
CA THR A 219 -12.81 -7.05 12.20
C THR A 219 -11.52 -7.45 11.49
N SER A 220 -10.94 -6.56 10.68
CA SER A 220 -9.69 -6.80 9.95
C SER A 220 -8.44 -6.74 10.85
N ILE A 221 -7.37 -7.41 10.39
CA ILE A 221 -6.00 -7.20 10.89
C ILE A 221 -5.51 -5.76 10.65
N LEU A 222 -6.05 -5.13 9.60
CA LEU A 222 -5.84 -3.72 9.28
C LEU A 222 -6.81 -2.85 10.07
N ARG A 223 -6.25 -1.84 10.74
CA ARG A 223 -6.99 -0.88 11.53
C ARG A 223 -6.65 0.52 11.07
N LEU A 224 -7.55 1.46 11.32
CA LEU A 224 -7.33 2.88 11.07
C LEU A 224 -7.09 3.57 12.42
N ASP A 225 -6.13 4.49 12.50
CA ASP A 225 -5.91 5.31 13.70
C ASP A 225 -6.87 6.52 13.82
N GLY A 226 -7.96 6.51 13.04
CA GLY A 226 -8.96 7.57 12.97
C GLY A 226 -10.35 7.03 12.63
N ASN A 227 -11.29 7.93 12.40
CA ASN A 227 -12.66 7.55 12.05
C ASN A 227 -12.72 7.00 10.62
N ALA A 228 -13.04 5.71 10.48
CA ALA A 228 -13.25 5.06 9.19
C ALA A 228 -14.47 5.62 8.43
N GLY A 229 -15.36 6.32 9.14
CA GLY A 229 -16.67 6.76 8.66
C GLY A 229 -17.61 5.57 8.45
N GLU A 230 -18.75 5.85 7.85
CA GLU A 230 -19.75 4.83 7.53
C GLU A 230 -19.40 4.08 6.24
N LEU A 231 -20.01 2.91 6.09
CA LEU A 231 -20.02 2.15 4.83
C LEU A 231 -20.82 2.92 3.77
N TRP A 232 -20.56 2.61 2.51
CA TRP A 232 -21.38 3.13 1.40
C TRP A 232 -22.80 2.53 1.45
N ASP A 233 -23.76 3.27 0.91
CA ASP A 233 -25.10 2.74 0.67
C ASP A 233 -25.09 1.94 -0.65
N THR A 234 -25.01 0.61 -0.51
CA THR A 234 -25.01 -0.31 -1.65
C THR A 234 -26.29 -0.21 -2.47
N GLU A 235 -27.46 -0.06 -1.85
CA GLU A 235 -28.73 -0.02 -2.59
C GLU A 235 -28.91 1.30 -3.34
N GLU A 236 -28.44 2.42 -2.78
CA GLU A 236 -28.40 3.69 -3.50
C GLU A 236 -27.52 3.60 -4.76
N LEU A 237 -26.30 3.06 -4.64
CA LEU A 237 -25.39 2.89 -5.77
C LEU A 237 -25.92 1.92 -6.83
N ILE A 238 -26.59 0.84 -6.41
CA ILE A 238 -27.26 -0.10 -7.34
C ILE A 238 -28.42 0.60 -8.05
N LYS A 239 -29.18 1.43 -7.35
CA LYS A 239 -30.29 2.19 -7.94
C LYS A 239 -29.77 3.17 -8.98
N GLU A 240 -28.68 3.89 -8.68
CA GLU A 240 -28.02 4.79 -9.63
C GLU A 240 -27.51 4.04 -10.87
N GLY A 241 -26.81 2.92 -10.65
CA GLY A 241 -26.16 2.14 -11.70
C GLY A 241 -27.00 1.06 -12.36
N ARG A 242 -28.32 1.01 -12.09
CA ARG A 242 -29.21 -0.07 -12.52
C ARG A 242 -29.19 -0.27 -14.03
N ASP A 243 -29.35 0.82 -14.76
CA ASP A 243 -29.52 0.80 -16.22
C ASP A 243 -28.24 1.22 -16.96
N TRP A 244 -27.11 1.34 -16.27
CA TRP A 244 -25.84 1.73 -16.88
C TRP A 244 -25.30 0.64 -17.80
N SER A 245 -24.90 1.07 -18.98
CA SER A 245 -24.03 0.35 -19.90
C SER A 245 -22.60 0.21 -19.33
N GLU A 246 -21.80 -0.66 -19.93
CA GLU A 246 -20.37 -0.78 -19.60
C GLU A 246 -19.63 0.56 -19.76
N ALA A 247 -19.93 1.32 -20.81
CA ALA A 247 -19.33 2.62 -21.05
C ALA A 247 -19.70 3.64 -19.95
N GLU A 248 -20.92 3.60 -19.44
CA GLU A 248 -21.35 4.45 -18.32
C GLU A 248 -20.66 4.05 -17.01
N TRP A 249 -20.51 2.76 -16.73
CA TRP A 249 -19.70 2.28 -15.60
C TRP A 249 -18.24 2.75 -15.71
N ALA A 250 -17.62 2.61 -16.89
CA ALA A 250 -16.25 3.08 -17.13
C ALA A 250 -16.12 4.60 -16.95
N LEU A 251 -17.10 5.37 -17.45
CA LEU A 251 -17.10 6.83 -17.32
C LEU A 251 -17.21 7.25 -15.86
N VAL A 252 -18.17 6.70 -15.12
CA VAL A 252 -18.36 7.01 -13.69
C VAL A 252 -17.12 6.61 -12.88
N TRP A 253 -16.57 5.43 -13.15
CA TRP A 253 -15.35 4.95 -12.52
C TRP A 253 -14.16 5.87 -12.80
N THR A 254 -13.99 6.30 -14.05
CA THR A 254 -12.93 7.22 -14.45
C THR A 254 -13.09 8.57 -13.76
N MET A 255 -14.29 9.15 -13.76
CA MET A 255 -14.51 10.49 -13.18
C MET A 255 -14.44 10.51 -11.65
N ASN A 256 -14.88 9.44 -10.99
CA ASN A 256 -15.07 9.42 -9.53
C ASN A 256 -13.99 8.63 -8.78
N VAL A 257 -13.14 7.92 -9.50
CA VAL A 257 -12.05 7.13 -8.92
C VAL A 257 -10.75 7.41 -9.65
N LEU A 258 -10.58 6.93 -10.88
CA LEU A 258 -9.26 6.95 -11.52
C LEU A 258 -8.72 8.37 -11.76
N GLY A 259 -9.55 9.24 -12.32
CA GLY A 259 -9.25 10.63 -12.62
C GLY A 259 -9.39 11.56 -11.42
N VAL A 260 -9.72 11.05 -10.22
CA VAL A 260 -9.70 11.87 -9.02
C VAL A 260 -8.25 12.16 -8.69
N GLN A 261 -7.86 13.41 -8.94
CA GLN A 261 -6.57 13.94 -8.57
C GLN A 261 -6.37 13.79 -7.07
N ILE A 262 -5.49 12.88 -6.65
CA ILE A 262 -5.09 12.75 -5.26
C ILE A 262 -4.01 13.80 -4.98
N TRP A 263 -3.05 14.00 -5.90
CA TRP A 263 -1.95 14.96 -5.78
C TRP A 263 -1.92 16.00 -6.89
N SER A 264 -1.46 17.20 -6.55
CA SER A 264 -0.83 18.10 -7.51
C SER A 264 0.69 17.99 -7.41
N ARG A 265 1.37 18.33 -8.51
CA ARG A 265 2.82 18.46 -8.54
C ARG A 265 3.35 19.34 -7.40
N GLU A 266 2.72 20.46 -7.11
CA GLU A 266 3.14 21.37 -6.04
C GLU A 266 3.05 20.69 -4.67
N ALA A 267 1.98 19.94 -4.41
CA ALA A 267 1.84 19.19 -3.17
C ALA A 267 2.90 18.07 -3.06
N TRP A 268 3.27 17.46 -4.18
CA TRP A 268 4.34 16.47 -4.21
C TRP A 268 5.70 17.09 -3.86
N GLU A 269 6.06 18.18 -4.56
CA GLU A 269 7.31 18.92 -4.37
C GLU A 269 7.42 19.54 -2.97
N GLN A 270 6.32 20.00 -2.38
CA GLN A 270 6.33 20.63 -1.06
C GLN A 270 6.43 19.62 0.09
N TYR A 271 5.77 18.46 -0.01
CA TYR A 271 5.57 17.57 1.15
C TYR A 271 6.35 16.26 1.08
N MET A 272 6.59 15.74 -0.11
CA MET A 272 7.19 14.42 -0.29
C MET A 272 8.64 14.53 -0.76
N LEU A 273 8.93 15.38 -1.74
CA LEU A 273 10.28 15.57 -2.24
C LEU A 273 11.31 15.93 -1.13
N PRO A 274 11.03 16.83 -0.16
CA PRO A 274 11.99 17.19 0.88
C PRO A 274 12.32 16.04 1.84
N ARG A 275 11.45 15.02 1.92
CA ARG A 275 11.71 13.81 2.72
C ARG A 275 12.74 12.90 2.08
N TYR A 276 12.85 12.96 0.75
CA TYR A 276 13.68 12.07 -0.04
C TYR A 276 14.78 12.79 -0.80
N ARG A 277 14.91 14.11 -0.68
CA ARG A 277 16.05 14.86 -1.22
C ARG A 277 16.92 15.50 -0.14
N PHE A 278 18.20 15.66 -0.44
CA PHE A 278 19.10 16.48 0.37
C PHE A 278 18.78 17.97 0.12
N ASP A 279 18.75 18.75 1.20
CA ASP A 279 18.58 20.20 1.12
C ASP A 279 19.96 20.84 1.04
N HIS A 280 20.34 21.30 -0.15
CA HIS A 280 21.63 21.97 -0.37
C HIS A 280 21.64 23.43 0.10
N SER A 281 20.52 23.95 0.60
CA SER A 281 20.42 25.33 1.14
C SER A 281 20.87 25.44 2.60
N VAL A 282 21.07 24.31 3.29
CA VAL A 282 21.64 24.25 4.63
C VAL A 282 23.10 23.82 4.53
N PRO A 283 24.09 24.70 4.79
CA PRO A 283 25.48 24.29 4.77
C PRO A 283 25.72 23.19 5.81
N ALA A 284 26.44 22.14 5.40
CA ALA A 284 26.86 21.07 6.29
C ALA A 284 27.63 21.65 7.47
N GLY A 285 27.06 21.52 8.68
CA GLY A 285 27.71 21.88 9.94
C GLY A 285 28.64 20.80 10.44
#